data_AF-A0A925HLT8-F1
#
_entry.id   AF-A0A925HLT8-F1
#
_cell.length_a   1.000
_cell.length_b   1.000
_cell.length_c   1.000
_cell.angle_alpha   90.00
_cell.angle_beta   90.00
_cell.angle_gamma   90.00
#
_symmetry.space_group_name_H-M   'P 1'
#
loop_
_entity.id
_entity.type
_entity.pdbx_description
1 polymer ?
#
loop_
_entity_poly.entity_id
_entity_poly.type
_entity_poly.pdbx_seq_one_letter_code
_entity_poly.pdbx_strand_id
1 'polypeptide(L)'
;MRSDFEIFCSYAHGDNDDRWVESFTTALTKVYRKLTGQAPRVFMDRESLVTADIWETKICSALQVSQVLIAVISPSYIQSEWCQREWAMFSRRETELRKQKLLADEQGLIFPILLFPLDRGRFSEHQQDFSAVVKQRQWLDVSSQLEGTPIRPDQVRHITERLIDTIAELEQRRRRSASAVSAAVSEATIRDPRSGLEWSAALSPTEMSFEAALKYITELDIGGEQGWRLPTKVELESIIDHAALTDDPKASPFPLREPFNAQRSGYLHSGTLVDTPAGGNFVMNIRNGHIFNGKGHDCYVRVVRGLSNSGMQPAAFGLG
;
A
#
# COMPACT_ATOMS: atom_id res chain seq x y z
N MET A 1 10.00 -8.42 1.18
CA MET A 1 10.69 -7.13 1.02
C MET A 1 10.27 -6.20 2.16
N ARG A 2 11.23 -5.54 2.82
CA ARG A 2 10.98 -4.58 3.92
C ARG A 2 10.43 -3.27 3.32
N SER A 3 9.26 -2.76 3.73
CA SER A 3 8.60 -1.61 3.05
C SER A 3 9.45 -0.35 3.08
N ASP A 4 9.67 0.36 1.98
CA ASP A 4 10.62 1.48 1.89
C ASP A 4 10.52 2.51 3.02
N PHE A 5 9.31 2.72 3.55
CA PHE A 5 9.06 3.47 4.78
C PHE A 5 8.17 2.66 5.74
N GLU A 6 8.42 2.82 7.04
CA GLU A 6 7.62 2.19 8.11
C GLU A 6 6.62 3.21 8.67
N ILE A 7 7.04 4.47 8.78
CA ILE A 7 6.26 5.56 9.38
C ILE A 7 6.12 6.68 8.36
N PHE A 8 4.88 7.12 8.13
CA PHE A 8 4.57 8.34 7.42
C PHE A 8 4.25 9.45 8.43
N CYS A 9 4.95 10.58 8.37
CA CYS A 9 4.73 11.73 9.24
C CYS A 9 4.10 12.87 8.43
N SER A 10 2.80 13.10 8.64
CA SER A 10 1.96 14.09 7.98
C SER A 10 1.81 15.33 8.88
N TYR A 11 2.05 16.52 8.34
CA TYR A 11 1.97 17.80 9.05
C TYR A 11 1.74 18.94 8.05
N ALA A 12 1.14 20.05 8.48
CA ALA A 12 1.04 21.24 7.62
C ALA A 12 2.38 21.98 7.59
N HIS A 13 2.78 22.52 6.43
CA HIS A 13 4.11 23.15 6.27
C HIS A 13 4.47 24.15 7.40
N GLY A 14 3.56 25.06 7.72
CA GLY A 14 3.76 26.11 8.73
C GLY A 14 3.90 25.58 10.17
N ASP A 15 3.53 24.33 10.43
CA ASP A 15 3.71 23.70 11.75
C ASP A 15 5.18 23.29 12.00
N ASN A 16 6.06 23.41 11.01
CA ASN A 16 7.49 23.12 11.12
C ASN A 16 8.38 24.35 10.92
N ASP A 17 7.83 25.57 10.94
CA ASP A 17 8.60 26.82 10.77
C ASP A 17 9.70 26.97 11.86
N ASP A 18 9.41 26.51 13.07
CA ASP A 18 10.35 26.48 14.21
C ASP A 18 11.13 25.16 14.30
N ARG A 19 11.02 24.30 13.28
CA ARG A 19 11.60 22.95 13.20
C ARG A 19 11.08 21.98 14.26
N TRP A 20 9.90 22.22 14.83
CA TRP A 20 9.31 21.34 15.83
C TRP A 20 9.13 19.92 15.31
N VAL A 21 8.57 19.73 14.10
CA VAL A 21 8.30 18.39 13.53
C VAL A 21 9.61 17.65 13.27
N GLU A 22 10.64 18.34 12.77
CA GLU A 22 11.99 17.77 12.63
C GLU A 22 12.60 17.37 13.98
N SER A 23 12.41 18.19 15.02
CA SER A 23 12.89 17.86 16.36
C SER A 23 12.16 16.65 16.93
N PHE A 24 10.84 16.57 16.72
CA PHE A 24 10.01 15.44 17.13
C PHE A 24 10.45 14.15 16.45
N THR A 25 10.56 14.13 15.12
CA THR A 25 10.97 12.93 14.37
C THR A 25 12.40 12.51 14.72
N THR A 26 13.29 13.47 15.01
CA THR A 26 14.66 13.20 15.48
C THR A 26 14.64 12.53 16.86
N ALA A 27 13.86 13.04 17.81
CA ALA A 27 13.73 12.46 19.14
C ALA A 27 13.14 11.04 19.07
N LEU A 28 12.08 10.85 18.28
CA LEU A 28 11.42 9.57 18.07
C LEU A 28 12.38 8.54 17.48
N THR A 29 13.12 8.92 16.43
CA THR A 29 14.13 8.06 15.78
C THR A 29 15.21 7.61 16.78
N LYS A 30 15.66 8.51 17.67
CA LYS A 30 16.65 8.18 18.71
C LYS A 30 16.09 7.17 19.72
N VAL A 31 14.87 7.38 20.20
CA VAL A 31 14.24 6.44 21.15
C VAL A 31 14.00 5.10 20.48
N TYR A 32 13.45 5.09 19.27
CA TYR A 32 13.15 3.88 18.52
C TYR A 32 14.41 3.05 18.33
N ARG A 33 15.53 3.69 17.95
CA ARG A 33 16.84 3.01 17.81
C ARG A 33 17.35 2.46 19.13
N LYS A 34 17.17 3.15 20.25
CA LYS A 34 17.56 2.65 21.57
C LYS A 34 16.75 1.42 21.99
N LEU A 35 15.46 1.38 21.65
CA LEU A 35 14.56 0.29 22.04
C LEU A 35 14.67 -0.93 21.12
N THR A 36 14.90 -0.73 19.82
CA THR A 36 14.86 -1.82 18.81
C THR A 36 16.23 -2.19 18.23
N GLY A 37 17.26 -1.38 18.49
CA GLY A 37 18.57 -1.51 17.87
C GLY A 37 18.65 -1.00 16.41
N GLN A 38 17.53 -0.59 15.80
CA GLN A 38 17.47 -0.12 14.41
C GLN A 38 16.77 1.24 14.33
N ALA A 39 17.15 2.09 13.38
CA ALA A 39 16.41 3.33 13.14
C ALA A 39 15.16 3.05 12.29
N PRO A 40 14.01 3.64 12.61
CA PRO A 40 12.82 3.51 11.79
C PRO A 40 13.01 4.28 10.48
N ARG A 41 12.39 3.81 9.40
CA ARG A 41 12.33 4.56 8.14
C ARG A 41 11.11 5.49 8.16
N VAL A 42 11.37 6.76 8.43
CA VAL A 42 10.36 7.81 8.52
C VAL A 42 10.34 8.62 7.23
N PHE A 43 9.18 8.70 6.58
CA PHE A 43 8.89 9.67 5.54
C PHE A 43 8.28 10.92 6.19
N MET A 44 8.79 12.10 5.89
CA MET A 44 8.23 13.38 6.34
C MET A 44 7.57 14.07 5.16
N ASP A 45 6.29 14.41 5.29
CA ASP A 45 5.55 15.12 4.26
C ASP A 45 5.96 16.60 4.23
N ARG A 46 6.96 16.91 3.40
CA ARG A 46 7.44 18.28 3.19
C ARG A 46 6.59 18.96 2.12
N GLU A 47 5.40 19.42 2.47
CA GLU A 47 4.66 20.34 1.59
C GLU A 47 5.62 21.45 1.15
N SER A 48 5.85 21.58 -0.16
CA SER A 48 6.73 22.51 -0.90
C SER A 48 8.10 22.00 -1.39
N LEU A 49 8.28 22.15 -2.72
CA LEU A 49 9.52 22.20 -3.54
C LEU A 49 9.89 21.01 -4.43
N VAL A 50 8.95 20.37 -5.14
CA VAL A 50 9.23 19.69 -6.45
C VAL A 50 7.95 19.71 -7.31
N THR A 51 8.08 19.75 -8.64
CA THR A 51 7.01 19.66 -9.64
C THR A 51 5.91 18.66 -9.25
N ALA A 52 4.64 19.09 -9.38
CA ALA A 52 3.45 18.37 -8.93
C ALA A 52 3.42 16.88 -9.34
N ASP A 53 3.82 16.58 -10.59
CA ASP A 53 3.72 15.22 -11.16
C ASP A 53 4.69 14.19 -10.53
N ILE A 54 5.88 14.60 -10.10
CA ILE A 54 6.89 13.69 -9.53
C ILE A 54 6.64 13.50 -8.03
N TRP A 55 6.13 14.52 -7.37
CA TRP A 55 5.91 14.53 -5.93
C TRP A 55 4.66 13.72 -5.54
N GLU A 56 3.58 13.86 -6.31
CA GLU A 56 2.35 13.07 -6.12
C GLU A 56 2.64 11.56 -6.24
N THR A 57 3.44 11.16 -7.24
CA THR A 57 3.82 9.75 -7.44
C THR A 57 4.65 9.20 -6.26
N LYS A 58 5.62 9.96 -5.74
CA LYS A 58 6.44 9.53 -4.60
C LYS A 58 5.65 9.45 -3.30
N ILE A 59 4.73 10.39 -3.06
CA ILE A 59 3.91 10.39 -1.85
C ILE A 59 2.88 9.29 -1.92
N CYS A 60 2.19 9.10 -3.05
CA CYS A 60 1.29 7.97 -3.22
C CYS A 60 2.00 6.63 -2.96
N SER A 61 3.23 6.46 -3.48
CA SER A 61 4.02 5.26 -3.19
C SER A 61 4.41 5.15 -1.71
N ALA A 62 4.88 6.24 -1.08
CA ALA A 62 5.25 6.26 0.34
C ALA A 62 4.05 5.96 1.26
N LEU A 63 2.88 6.52 0.97
CA LEU A 63 1.63 6.27 1.68
C LEU A 63 1.16 4.81 1.54
N GLN A 64 1.34 4.22 0.35
CA GLN A 64 0.98 2.82 0.12
C GLN A 64 1.87 1.85 0.89
N VAL A 65 3.17 2.15 1.01
CA VAL A 65 4.13 1.24 1.65
C VAL A 65 4.30 1.48 3.15
N SER A 66 3.99 2.68 3.66
CA SER A 66 4.12 3.01 5.10
C SER A 66 3.15 2.22 5.95
N GLN A 67 3.59 1.68 7.09
CA GLN A 67 2.75 0.84 7.95
C GLN A 67 1.82 1.65 8.86
N VAL A 68 2.28 2.82 9.31
CA VAL A 68 1.54 3.71 10.21
C VAL A 68 1.67 5.18 9.80
N LEU A 69 0.68 5.98 10.17
CA LEU A 69 0.60 7.43 9.98
C LEU A 69 0.75 8.12 11.34
N ILE A 70 1.73 9.00 11.46
CA ILE A 70 1.77 10.03 12.50
C ILE A 70 1.18 11.29 11.88
N ALA A 71 0.09 11.80 12.44
CA ALA A 71 -0.57 13.02 11.99
C ALA A 71 -0.34 14.12 13.03
N VAL A 72 0.44 15.14 12.70
CA VAL A 72 0.69 16.30 13.58
C VAL A 72 -0.47 17.28 13.43
N ILE A 73 -1.36 17.27 14.41
CA ILE A 73 -2.65 17.95 14.38
C ILE A 73 -2.52 19.39 14.87
N SER A 74 -2.90 20.32 14.00
CA SER A 74 -3.03 21.75 14.28
C SER A 74 -4.25 22.33 13.54
N PRO A 75 -4.65 23.57 13.81
CA PRO A 75 -5.65 24.25 12.97
C PRO A 75 -5.28 24.32 11.49
N SER A 76 -3.98 24.40 11.15
CA SER A 76 -3.48 24.38 9.77
C SER A 76 -3.64 23.01 9.14
N TYR A 77 -3.36 21.94 9.90
CA TYR A 77 -3.59 20.56 9.48
C TYR A 77 -5.06 20.30 9.14
N ILE A 78 -5.98 20.75 10.01
CA ILE A 78 -7.42 20.62 9.78
C ILE A 78 -7.86 21.37 8.52
N GLN A 79 -7.21 22.47 8.17
CA GLN A 79 -7.56 23.24 6.97
C GLN A 79 -6.93 22.69 5.69
N SER A 80 -5.84 21.93 5.77
CA SER A 80 -5.16 21.36 4.61
C SER A 80 -5.93 20.19 4.02
N GLU A 81 -6.40 20.34 2.77
CA GLU A 81 -7.02 19.24 2.02
C GLU A 81 -6.06 18.07 1.82
N TRP A 82 -4.76 18.34 1.66
CA TRP A 82 -3.76 17.30 1.47
C TRP A 82 -3.61 16.43 2.72
N CYS A 83 -3.43 17.05 3.89
CA CYS A 83 -3.38 16.36 5.18
C CYS A 83 -4.62 15.48 5.41
N GLN A 84 -5.81 16.00 5.05
CA GLN A 84 -7.06 15.23 5.15
C GLN A 84 -7.10 14.03 4.19
N ARG A 85 -6.55 14.14 2.97
CA ARG A 85 -6.46 13.01 2.03
C ARG A 85 -5.57 11.90 2.57
N GLU A 86 -4.42 12.24 3.16
CA GLU A 86 -3.52 11.27 3.77
C GLU A 86 -4.19 10.52 4.91
N TRP A 87 -4.86 11.24 5.80
CA TRP A 87 -5.69 10.65 6.85
C TRP A 87 -6.75 9.71 6.29
N ALA A 88 -7.49 10.14 5.26
CA ALA A 88 -8.55 9.34 4.65
C ALA A 88 -8.01 8.03 4.05
N MET A 89 -6.83 8.05 3.45
CA MET A 89 -6.18 6.84 2.92
C MET A 89 -5.85 5.83 4.02
N PHE A 90 -5.26 6.27 5.12
CA PHE A 90 -4.98 5.37 6.26
C PHE A 90 -6.26 4.89 6.95
N SER A 91 -7.29 5.74 7.06
CA SER A 91 -8.60 5.36 7.61
C SER A 91 -9.30 4.29 6.77
N ARG A 92 -9.22 4.42 5.44
CA ARG A 92 -9.73 3.39 4.52
C ARG A 92 -8.95 2.10 4.67
N ARG A 93 -7.63 2.17 4.80
CA ARG A 93 -6.78 0.99 5.00
C ARG A 93 -7.07 0.28 6.32
N GLU A 94 -7.26 1.01 7.41
CA GLU A 94 -7.72 0.43 8.67
C GLU A 94 -9.03 -0.34 8.50
N THR A 95 -10.01 0.27 7.84
CA THR A 95 -11.33 -0.35 7.59
C THR A 95 -11.17 -1.66 6.81
N GLU A 96 -10.31 -1.65 5.80
CA GLU A 96 -10.06 -2.84 4.98
C GLU A 96 -9.34 -3.94 5.76
N LEU A 97 -8.32 -3.59 6.54
CA LEU A 97 -7.63 -4.56 7.39
C LEU A 97 -8.54 -5.13 8.48
N ARG A 98 -9.45 -4.33 9.06
CA ARG A 98 -10.46 -4.83 10.02
C ARG A 98 -11.41 -5.83 9.37
N LYS A 99 -11.92 -5.54 8.16
CA LYS A 99 -12.74 -6.50 7.39
C LYS A 99 -12.02 -7.82 7.15
N GLN A 100 -10.72 -7.76 6.86
CA GLN A 100 -9.88 -8.93 6.66
C GLN A 100 -9.40 -9.59 7.96
N LYS A 101 -9.81 -9.07 9.13
CA LYS A 101 -9.37 -9.51 10.48
C LYS A 101 -7.84 -9.42 10.67
N LEU A 102 -7.20 -8.52 9.93
CA LEU A 102 -5.77 -8.24 9.98
C LEU A 102 -5.41 -7.09 10.93
N LEU A 103 -6.39 -6.31 11.38
CA LEU A 103 -6.25 -5.26 12.39
C LEU A 103 -7.33 -5.45 13.47
N ALA A 104 -6.95 -5.34 14.74
CA ALA A 104 -7.91 -5.39 15.86
C ALA A 104 -8.74 -4.10 15.92
N ASP A 105 -9.91 -4.15 16.55
CA ASP A 105 -10.82 -2.99 16.62
C ASP A 105 -10.23 -1.86 17.47
N GLU A 106 -9.54 -2.21 18.55
CA GLU A 106 -8.83 -1.27 19.44
C GLU A 106 -7.52 -0.71 18.86
N GLN A 107 -7.04 -1.24 17.73
CA GLN A 107 -5.80 -0.80 17.09
C GLN A 107 -6.08 0.16 15.93
N GLY A 108 -5.24 1.19 15.82
CA GLY A 108 -5.26 2.16 14.74
C GLY A 108 -3.92 2.19 14.01
N LEU A 109 -3.95 2.48 12.72
CA LEU A 109 -2.77 2.83 11.95
C LEU A 109 -2.44 4.32 12.05
N ILE A 110 -3.37 5.12 12.55
CA ILE A 110 -3.26 6.57 12.64
C ILE A 110 -2.98 6.97 14.09
N PHE A 111 -1.88 7.71 14.27
CA PHE A 111 -1.37 8.25 15.53
C PHE A 111 -1.47 9.78 15.48
N PRO A 112 -2.63 10.36 15.86
CA PRO A 112 -2.76 11.81 15.94
C PRO A 112 -1.94 12.35 17.11
N ILE A 113 -1.14 13.38 16.85
CA ILE A 113 -0.38 14.15 17.83
C ILE A 113 -0.92 15.56 17.83
N LEU A 114 -1.64 15.95 18.87
CA LEU A 114 -2.14 17.31 18.99
C LEU A 114 -0.98 18.28 19.28
N LEU A 115 -0.63 19.11 18.30
CA LEU A 115 0.38 20.16 18.42
C LEU A 115 -0.25 21.45 18.95
N PHE A 116 -1.37 21.87 18.36
CA PHE A 116 -2.13 23.04 18.77
C PHE A 116 -3.59 22.70 19.00
N PRO A 117 -4.23 23.25 20.05
CA PRO A 117 -5.61 22.96 20.34
C PRO A 117 -6.54 23.48 19.23
N LEU A 118 -7.58 22.70 18.94
CA LEU A 118 -8.51 22.94 17.82
C LEU A 118 -9.71 23.80 18.19
N ASP A 119 -9.86 24.19 19.46
CA ASP A 119 -11.02 24.93 19.99
C ASP A 119 -11.18 26.34 19.43
N ARG A 120 -10.07 26.96 19.01
CA ARG A 120 -10.05 28.35 18.49
C ARG A 120 -10.07 28.45 16.97
N GLY A 121 -10.04 27.32 16.27
CA GLY A 121 -10.05 27.30 14.81
C GLY A 121 -11.39 27.74 14.23
N ARG A 122 -11.34 28.54 13.16
CA ARG A 122 -12.53 28.89 12.37
C ARG A 122 -12.70 27.87 11.26
N PHE A 123 -13.42 26.80 11.56
CA PHE A 123 -13.59 25.66 10.67
C PHE A 123 -14.94 25.67 9.97
N SER A 124 -14.95 25.23 8.70
CA SER A 124 -16.19 24.85 8.01
C SER A 124 -16.85 23.65 8.69
N GLU A 125 -18.12 23.38 8.41
CA GLU A 125 -18.85 22.23 8.96
C GLU A 125 -18.09 20.91 8.74
N HIS A 126 -17.61 20.67 7.52
CA HIS A 126 -16.80 19.50 7.19
C HIS A 126 -15.50 19.39 8.03
N GLN A 127 -14.84 20.51 8.28
CA GLN A 127 -13.63 20.56 9.10
C GLN A 127 -13.92 20.38 10.60
N GLN A 128 -15.10 20.78 11.06
CA GLN A 128 -15.56 20.50 12.43
C GLN A 128 -15.84 19.01 12.63
N ASP A 129 -16.49 18.36 11.65
CA ASP A 129 -16.69 16.91 11.65
C ASP A 129 -15.35 16.17 11.69
N PHE A 130 -14.41 16.59 10.84
CA PHE A 130 -13.07 16.01 10.85
C PHE A 130 -12.35 16.23 12.18
N SER A 131 -12.45 17.42 12.77
CA SER A 131 -11.90 17.71 14.10
C SER A 131 -12.49 16.80 15.18
N ALA A 132 -13.78 16.47 15.10
CA ALA A 132 -14.42 15.54 16.01
C ALA A 132 -13.88 14.12 15.85
N VAL A 133 -13.66 13.66 14.61
CA VAL A 133 -13.02 12.37 14.31
C VAL A 133 -11.61 12.32 14.88
N VAL A 134 -10.81 13.37 14.71
CA VAL A 134 -9.45 13.45 15.26
C VAL A 134 -9.47 13.33 16.78
N LYS A 135 -10.36 14.07 17.46
CA LYS A 135 -10.51 14.03 18.92
C LYS A 135 -10.88 12.63 19.44
N GLN A 136 -11.77 11.92 18.74
CA GLN A 136 -12.16 10.55 19.10
C GLN A 136 -10.99 9.54 18.98
N ARG A 137 -9.98 9.86 18.17
CA ARG A 137 -8.80 9.01 17.96
C ARG A 137 -7.58 9.45 18.77
N GLN A 138 -7.68 10.52 19.53
CA GLN A 138 -6.60 11.04 20.37
C GLN A 138 -6.50 10.24 21.67
N TRP A 139 -6.17 8.95 21.55
CA TRP A 139 -5.98 8.05 22.69
C TRP A 139 -4.72 8.36 23.51
N LEU A 140 -3.90 9.31 23.05
CA LEU A 140 -2.67 9.73 23.71
C LEU A 140 -2.53 11.25 23.63
N ASP A 141 -3.01 11.96 24.65
CA ASP A 141 -2.80 13.40 24.76
C ASP A 141 -1.39 13.69 25.31
N VAL A 142 -0.42 13.76 24.39
CA VAL A 142 0.97 14.16 24.67
C VAL A 142 1.21 15.64 24.37
N SER A 143 0.19 16.41 24.01
CA SER A 143 0.34 17.82 23.61
C SER A 143 1.03 18.64 24.70
N SER A 144 0.60 18.49 25.94
CA SER A 144 1.21 19.15 27.12
C SER A 144 2.59 18.60 27.48
N GLN A 145 2.99 17.45 26.93
CA GLN A 145 4.29 16.82 27.17
C GLN A 145 5.29 17.15 26.07
N LEU A 146 4.85 17.64 24.90
CA LEU A 146 5.69 17.94 23.73
C LEU A 146 5.90 19.45 23.56
N GLU A 147 6.14 20.13 24.68
CA GLU A 147 6.45 21.55 24.70
C GLU A 147 7.95 21.82 24.42
N GLY A 148 8.20 22.88 23.65
CA GLY A 148 9.52 23.44 23.39
C GLY A 148 10.30 22.77 22.25
N THR A 149 11.33 23.48 21.79
CA THR A 149 12.27 22.98 20.78
C THR A 149 13.69 23.16 21.35
N PRO A 150 14.51 22.09 21.49
CA PRO A 150 14.28 20.74 20.95
C PRO A 150 13.42 19.84 21.84
N ILE A 151 12.63 18.98 21.19
CA ILE A 151 11.92 17.85 21.81
C ILE A 151 12.92 16.83 22.37
N ARG A 152 12.74 16.47 23.65
CA ARG A 152 13.59 15.53 24.38
C ARG A 152 13.13 14.08 24.20
N PRO A 153 14.05 13.10 24.23
CA PRO A 153 13.72 11.68 24.05
C PRO A 153 12.69 11.12 25.04
N ASP A 154 12.69 11.58 26.29
CA ASP A 154 11.72 11.16 27.31
C ASP A 154 10.28 11.54 26.93
N GLN A 155 10.09 12.72 26.32
CA GLN A 155 8.77 13.24 25.92
C GLN A 155 8.10 12.37 24.83
N VAL A 156 8.89 11.70 23.99
CA VAL A 156 8.38 10.85 22.90
C VAL A 156 8.44 9.36 23.21
N ARG A 157 8.85 8.96 24.43
CA ARG A 157 9.12 7.56 24.74
C ARG A 157 7.89 6.68 24.58
N HIS A 158 6.77 7.08 25.17
CA HIS A 158 5.56 6.27 25.19
C HIS A 158 4.93 6.13 23.79
N ILE A 159 4.85 7.21 23.01
CA ILE A 159 4.37 7.12 21.62
C ILE A 159 5.29 6.24 20.77
N THR A 160 6.60 6.29 21.01
CA THR A 160 7.56 5.45 20.30
C THR A 160 7.38 3.97 20.63
N GLU A 161 7.19 3.61 21.90
CA GLU A 161 6.87 2.22 22.32
C GLU A 161 5.61 1.72 21.62
N ARG A 162 4.53 2.51 21.64
CA ARG A 162 3.28 2.15 20.96
C ARG A 162 3.44 1.95 19.45
N LEU A 163 4.24 2.79 18.80
CA LEU A 163 4.54 2.65 17.37
C LEU A 163 5.30 1.36 17.08
N ILE A 164 6.31 1.03 17.91
CA ILE A 164 7.08 -0.22 17.80
C ILE A 164 6.15 -1.42 17.91
N ASP A 165 5.32 -1.46 18.94
CA ASP A 165 4.40 -2.60 19.18
C ASP A 165 3.43 -2.77 18.01
N THR A 166 2.87 -1.67 17.52
CA THR A 166 1.92 -1.67 16.39
C THR A 166 2.59 -2.16 15.10
N ILE A 167 3.78 -1.64 14.77
CA ILE A 167 4.53 -2.06 13.58
C ILE A 167 4.91 -3.54 13.69
N ALA A 168 5.43 -3.98 14.85
CA ALA A 168 5.81 -5.37 15.06
C ALA A 168 4.63 -6.33 14.92
N GLU A 169 3.46 -5.96 15.45
CA GLU A 169 2.24 -6.75 15.32
C GLU A 169 1.75 -6.81 13.87
N LEU A 170 1.73 -5.69 13.15
CA LEU A 170 1.38 -5.66 11.73
C LEU A 170 2.30 -6.54 10.89
N GLU A 171 3.60 -6.51 11.15
CA GLU A 171 4.56 -7.39 10.49
C GLU A 171 4.34 -8.86 10.80
N GLN A 172 4.09 -9.20 12.07
CA GLN A 172 3.80 -10.58 12.47
C GLN A 172 2.52 -11.10 11.80
N ARG A 173 1.45 -10.29 11.79
CA ARG A 173 0.18 -10.64 11.14
C ARG A 173 0.38 -10.78 9.64
N ARG A 174 1.11 -9.87 8.99
CA ARG A 174 1.47 -10.00 7.57
C ARG A 174 2.26 -11.29 7.28
N ARG A 175 3.20 -11.67 8.13
CA ARG A 175 3.95 -12.94 8.01
C ARG A 175 3.04 -14.16 8.21
N ARG A 176 2.15 -14.14 9.20
CA ARG A 176 1.17 -15.20 9.44
C ARG A 176 0.19 -15.33 8.28
N SER A 177 -0.33 -14.22 7.77
CA SER A 177 -1.18 -14.21 6.56
C SER A 177 -0.41 -14.66 5.33
N ALA A 178 0.84 -14.27 5.14
CA ALA A 178 1.66 -14.74 4.02
C ALA A 178 1.96 -16.25 4.13
N SER A 179 2.22 -16.76 5.34
CA SER A 179 2.43 -18.20 5.60
C SER A 179 1.13 -19.00 5.49
N ALA A 180 0.01 -18.46 5.95
CA ALA A 180 -1.32 -19.07 5.82
C ALA A 180 -1.82 -19.03 4.38
N VAL A 181 -1.52 -17.98 3.63
CA VAL A 181 -1.73 -17.93 2.17
C VAL A 181 -0.80 -18.94 1.49
N SER A 182 0.48 -19.02 1.86
CA SER A 182 1.39 -20.06 1.34
C SER A 182 0.89 -21.47 1.64
N ALA A 183 0.23 -21.69 2.78
CA ALA A 183 -0.37 -22.97 3.14
C ALA A 183 -1.74 -23.20 2.46
N ALA A 184 -2.57 -22.17 2.28
CA ALA A 184 -3.86 -22.24 1.60
C ALA A 184 -3.74 -22.26 0.06
N VAL A 185 -2.61 -21.81 -0.48
CA VAL A 185 -2.22 -22.01 -1.89
C VAL A 185 -2.08 -23.50 -2.21
N SER A 186 -2.00 -24.39 -1.20
CA SER A 186 -2.11 -25.84 -1.42
C SER A 186 -3.50 -26.32 -1.86
N GLU A 187 -4.54 -25.48 -1.92
CA GLU A 187 -5.91 -25.87 -2.34
C GLU A 187 -6.61 -25.01 -3.43
N ALA A 188 -6.05 -23.88 -3.92
CA ALA A 188 -6.88 -22.83 -4.56
C ALA A 188 -6.51 -22.42 -6.01
N THR A 189 -7.03 -23.13 -7.01
CA THR A 189 -7.05 -22.71 -8.43
C THR A 189 -8.44 -22.25 -8.88
N ILE A 190 -8.51 -21.35 -9.87
CA ILE A 190 -9.74 -20.91 -10.54
C ILE A 190 -9.76 -21.49 -11.95
N ARG A 191 -10.78 -22.28 -12.29
CA ARG A 191 -11.02 -22.67 -13.67
C ARG A 191 -11.89 -21.64 -14.38
N ASP A 192 -11.35 -20.93 -15.37
CA ASP A 192 -12.10 -19.90 -16.12
C ASP A 192 -12.98 -20.56 -17.19
N PRO A 193 -14.31 -20.50 -17.07
CA PRO A 193 -15.20 -21.13 -18.05
C PRO A 193 -15.15 -20.45 -19.43
N ARG A 194 -14.67 -19.20 -19.53
CA ARG A 194 -14.58 -18.48 -20.81
C ARG A 194 -13.37 -18.93 -21.63
N SER A 195 -12.19 -18.95 -21.03
CA SER A 195 -10.94 -19.30 -21.72
C SER A 195 -10.60 -20.79 -21.68
N GLY A 196 -11.17 -21.54 -20.72
CA GLY A 196 -10.80 -22.93 -20.42
C GLY A 196 -9.49 -23.05 -19.62
N LEU A 197 -8.83 -21.93 -19.34
CA LEU A 197 -7.58 -21.87 -18.60
C LEU A 197 -7.81 -22.05 -17.11
N GLU A 198 -6.79 -22.54 -16.44
CA GLU A 198 -6.76 -22.62 -14.99
C GLU A 198 -5.77 -21.61 -14.44
N TRP A 199 -6.20 -20.86 -13.44
CA TRP A 199 -5.50 -19.71 -12.88
C TRP A 199 -5.21 -19.93 -11.41
N SER A 200 -4.15 -19.32 -10.88
CA SER A 200 -4.01 -19.21 -9.43
C SER A 200 -5.13 -18.32 -8.86
N ALA A 201 -5.81 -18.79 -7.82
CA ALA A 201 -6.85 -17.99 -7.16
C ALA A 201 -6.24 -16.73 -6.54
N ALA A 202 -5.12 -16.91 -5.84
CA ALA A 202 -4.35 -15.85 -5.23
C ALA A 202 -3.37 -15.20 -6.21
N LEU A 203 -3.07 -13.94 -5.93
CA LEU A 203 -1.88 -13.24 -6.43
C LEU A 203 -0.68 -13.59 -5.55
N SER A 204 0.54 -13.32 -6.04
CA SER A 204 1.75 -13.34 -5.21
C SER A 204 1.58 -12.47 -3.95
N PRO A 205 2.26 -12.82 -2.85
CA PRO A 205 2.13 -12.09 -1.59
C PRO A 205 2.69 -10.66 -1.67
N THR A 206 3.59 -10.39 -2.61
CA THR A 206 4.14 -9.06 -2.88
C THR A 206 4.29 -8.84 -4.38
N GLU A 207 4.34 -7.58 -4.79
CA GLU A 207 4.87 -7.19 -6.09
C GLU A 207 6.36 -7.54 -6.17
N MET A 208 6.84 -7.82 -7.37
CA MET A 208 8.23 -8.18 -7.65
C MET A 208 8.59 -7.77 -9.08
N SER A 209 9.88 -7.69 -9.39
CA SER A 209 10.34 -7.41 -10.74
C SER A 209 10.01 -8.56 -11.69
N PHE A 210 10.02 -8.29 -13.00
CA PHE A 210 9.76 -9.33 -14.01
C PHE A 210 10.75 -10.51 -13.91
N GLU A 211 12.03 -10.24 -13.65
CA GLU A 211 13.04 -11.29 -13.46
C GLU A 211 12.77 -12.12 -12.20
N ALA A 212 12.39 -11.47 -11.10
CA ALA A 212 12.00 -12.15 -9.87
C ALA A 212 10.71 -12.97 -10.05
N ALA A 213 9.76 -12.49 -10.86
CA ALA A 213 8.54 -13.21 -11.19
C ALA A 213 8.83 -14.51 -11.94
N LEU A 214 9.76 -14.50 -12.90
CA LEU A 214 10.16 -15.72 -13.61
C LEU A 214 10.78 -16.74 -12.66
N LYS A 215 11.65 -16.31 -11.73
CA LYS A 215 12.22 -17.19 -10.69
C LYS A 215 11.15 -17.72 -9.73
N TYR A 216 10.25 -16.84 -9.28
CA TYR A 216 9.15 -17.20 -8.39
C TYR A 216 8.29 -18.31 -8.98
N ILE A 217 7.96 -18.25 -10.28
CA ILE A 217 7.14 -19.27 -10.96
C ILE A 217 7.84 -20.62 -11.02
N THR A 218 9.17 -20.65 -11.19
CA THR A 218 9.91 -21.92 -11.22
C THR A 218 9.94 -22.64 -9.87
N GLU A 219 9.80 -21.90 -8.78
CA GLU A 219 9.75 -22.42 -7.41
C GLU A 219 8.31 -22.59 -6.89
N LEU A 220 7.32 -22.19 -7.70
CA LEU A 220 5.92 -22.16 -7.31
C LEU A 220 5.29 -23.55 -7.40
N ASP A 221 4.83 -24.06 -6.27
CA ASP A 221 4.02 -25.26 -6.18
C ASP A 221 2.59 -24.88 -5.75
N ILE A 222 1.63 -25.14 -6.64
CA ILE A 222 0.19 -24.99 -6.36
C ILE A 222 -0.43 -26.37 -6.54
N GLY A 223 -0.73 -27.04 -5.43
CA GLY A 223 -1.41 -28.34 -5.42
C GLY A 223 -0.65 -29.49 -6.10
N GLY A 224 0.68 -29.41 -6.24
CA GLY A 224 1.50 -30.42 -6.94
C GLY A 224 1.43 -30.34 -8.46
N GLU A 225 0.77 -29.31 -9.00
CA GLU A 225 0.52 -29.16 -10.44
C GLU A 225 1.67 -28.43 -11.14
N GLN A 226 2.00 -28.89 -12.35
CA GLN A 226 3.07 -28.35 -13.19
C GLN A 226 2.54 -27.46 -14.31
N GLY A 227 3.44 -26.71 -14.96
CA GLY A 227 3.13 -25.93 -16.17
C GLY A 227 2.56 -24.54 -15.91
N TRP A 228 2.71 -24.02 -14.69
CA TRP A 228 2.37 -22.64 -14.36
C TRP A 228 3.28 -21.66 -15.12
N ARG A 229 2.66 -20.61 -15.67
CA ARG A 229 3.36 -19.53 -16.37
C ARG A 229 2.68 -18.19 -16.11
N LEU A 230 3.36 -17.11 -16.49
CA LEU A 230 2.70 -15.81 -16.58
C LEU A 230 1.62 -15.83 -17.67
N PRO A 231 0.50 -15.11 -17.47
CA PRO A 231 -0.51 -14.93 -18.48
C PRO A 231 0.01 -14.04 -19.61
N THR A 232 -0.44 -14.31 -20.82
CA THR A 232 -0.22 -13.43 -21.96
C THR A 232 -1.06 -12.15 -21.84
N LYS A 233 -0.74 -11.14 -22.65
CA LYS A 233 -1.51 -9.89 -22.73
C LYS A 233 -2.98 -10.18 -22.99
N VAL A 234 -3.26 -11.08 -23.94
CA VAL A 234 -4.63 -11.48 -24.34
C VAL A 234 -5.35 -12.20 -23.19
N GLU A 235 -4.65 -13.03 -22.43
CA GLU A 235 -5.25 -13.72 -21.28
C GLU A 235 -5.58 -12.74 -20.14
N LEU A 236 -4.75 -11.73 -19.90
CA LEU A 236 -5.08 -10.65 -18.97
C LEU A 236 -6.29 -9.82 -19.44
N GLU A 237 -6.38 -9.51 -20.74
CA GLU A 237 -7.55 -8.84 -21.31
C GLU A 237 -8.83 -9.69 -21.10
N SER A 238 -8.71 -11.02 -21.21
CA SER A 238 -9.88 -11.91 -21.09
C SER A 238 -10.53 -11.92 -19.70
N ILE A 239 -9.81 -11.55 -18.64
CA ILE A 239 -10.35 -11.48 -17.27
C ILE A 239 -10.95 -10.11 -16.94
N ILE A 240 -10.91 -9.16 -17.88
CA ILE A 240 -11.57 -7.86 -17.75
C ILE A 240 -13.08 -8.01 -18.00
N ASP A 241 -13.88 -7.43 -17.13
CA ASP A 241 -15.29 -7.15 -17.34
C ASP A 241 -15.45 -5.81 -18.07
N HIS A 242 -15.53 -5.86 -19.40
CA HIS A 242 -15.68 -4.66 -20.21
C HIS A 242 -16.99 -3.90 -19.94
N ALA A 243 -18.01 -4.55 -19.39
CA ALA A 243 -19.25 -3.87 -19.00
C ALA A 243 -19.08 -2.99 -17.75
N ALA A 244 -18.03 -3.24 -16.96
CA ALA A 244 -17.69 -2.45 -15.79
C ALA A 244 -16.77 -1.25 -16.12
N LEU A 245 -16.28 -1.13 -17.36
CA LEU A 245 -15.47 0.02 -17.78
C LEU A 245 -16.40 1.20 -18.05
N THR A 246 -16.29 2.26 -17.25
CA THR A 246 -17.11 3.47 -17.34
C THR A 246 -16.20 4.69 -17.54
N ASP A 247 -16.66 5.67 -18.32
CA ASP A 247 -15.95 6.96 -18.50
C ASP A 247 -16.09 7.90 -17.28
N ASP A 248 -16.83 7.51 -16.23
CA ASP A 248 -16.98 8.31 -15.01
C ASP A 248 -15.71 8.20 -14.12
N PRO A 249 -14.94 9.28 -13.93
CA PRO A 249 -13.75 9.29 -13.07
C PRO A 249 -14.06 9.08 -11.58
N LYS A 250 -15.33 9.13 -11.16
CA LYS A 250 -15.79 8.85 -9.79
C LYS A 250 -16.24 7.40 -9.59
N ALA A 251 -16.49 6.65 -10.65
CA ALA A 251 -16.76 5.23 -10.54
C ALA A 251 -15.48 4.52 -10.06
N SER A 252 -15.63 3.55 -9.17
CA SER A 252 -14.53 2.65 -8.80
C SER A 252 -14.76 1.31 -9.52
N PRO A 253 -14.31 1.12 -10.78
CA PRO A 253 -14.53 -0.16 -11.40
C PRO A 253 -13.31 -1.03 -11.14
N PHE A 254 -13.35 -1.93 -10.16
CA PHE A 254 -12.47 -3.10 -10.25
C PHE A 254 -12.98 -3.89 -11.46
N PRO A 255 -12.35 -3.79 -12.63
CA PRO A 255 -12.98 -4.22 -13.87
C PRO A 255 -12.59 -5.67 -14.13
N LEU A 256 -12.28 -6.47 -13.11
CA LEU A 256 -11.98 -7.87 -13.28
C LEU A 256 -13.24 -8.69 -12.99
N ARG A 257 -13.56 -9.63 -13.85
CA ARG A 257 -14.69 -10.55 -13.68
C ARG A 257 -14.55 -11.32 -12.38
N GLU A 258 -15.65 -11.64 -11.72
CA GLU A 258 -15.62 -12.66 -10.66
C GLU A 258 -15.16 -14.02 -11.24
N PRO A 259 -14.33 -14.82 -10.53
CA PRO A 259 -13.74 -14.58 -9.20
C PRO A 259 -12.33 -13.94 -9.25
N PHE A 260 -11.93 -13.33 -10.36
CA PHE A 260 -10.61 -12.70 -10.53
C PHE A 260 -10.44 -11.38 -9.79
N ASN A 261 -11.54 -10.81 -9.29
CA ASN A 261 -11.59 -9.57 -8.56
C ASN A 261 -10.82 -9.68 -7.23
N ALA A 262 -9.51 -9.44 -7.30
CA ALA A 262 -8.70 -9.21 -6.12
C ALA A 262 -8.92 -7.74 -5.74
N GLN A 263 -9.60 -7.46 -4.63
CA GLN A 263 -9.79 -6.09 -4.10
C GLN A 263 -8.46 -5.47 -3.66
N ARG A 264 -7.53 -5.27 -4.59
CA ARG A 264 -6.16 -4.78 -4.40
C ARG A 264 -5.81 -3.83 -5.54
N SER A 265 -5.05 -2.78 -5.24
CA SER A 265 -4.42 -1.92 -6.23
C SER A 265 -3.04 -2.47 -6.58
N GLY A 266 -2.58 -2.22 -7.81
CA GLY A 266 -1.26 -2.63 -8.28
C GLY A 266 -1.33 -3.08 -9.74
N TYR A 267 -0.27 -3.75 -10.17
CA TYR A 267 -0.11 -4.23 -11.53
C TYR A 267 -0.01 -5.76 -11.57
N LEU A 268 -0.45 -6.40 -12.66
CA LEU A 268 -0.19 -7.82 -12.94
C LEU A 268 0.85 -7.96 -14.06
N HIS A 269 1.82 -8.83 -13.86
CA HIS A 269 2.75 -9.20 -14.93
C HIS A 269 2.06 -9.98 -16.05
N SER A 270 2.32 -9.58 -17.30
CA SER A 270 2.18 -10.46 -18.45
C SER A 270 3.51 -11.09 -18.84
N GLY A 271 3.48 -12.33 -19.31
CA GLY A 271 4.61 -12.99 -19.99
C GLY A 271 4.81 -12.52 -21.43
N THR A 272 3.89 -11.72 -21.99
CA THR A 272 4.04 -11.15 -23.33
C THR A 272 5.03 -9.97 -23.27
N LEU A 273 6.10 -10.08 -24.06
CA LEU A 273 7.10 -9.03 -24.20
C LEU A 273 6.61 -7.91 -25.12
N VAL A 274 7.11 -6.69 -24.88
CA VAL A 274 6.81 -5.52 -25.70
C VAL A 274 7.85 -5.42 -26.81
N ASP A 275 7.39 -5.49 -28.06
CA ASP A 275 8.25 -5.37 -29.25
C ASP A 275 8.59 -3.90 -29.54
N THR A 276 9.46 -3.33 -28.70
CA THR A 276 9.98 -1.97 -28.85
C THR A 276 11.46 -1.93 -28.46
N PRO A 277 12.25 -0.94 -28.93
CA PRO A 277 13.65 -0.77 -28.52
C PRO A 277 13.84 -0.60 -27.01
N ALA A 278 12.80 -0.11 -26.32
CA ALA A 278 12.81 -0.01 -24.86
C ALA A 278 12.75 -1.39 -24.19
N GLY A 279 12.19 -2.41 -24.84
CA GLY A 279 11.95 -3.73 -24.27
C GLY A 279 10.92 -3.71 -23.13
N GLY A 280 10.89 -4.79 -22.35
CA GLY A 280 9.99 -4.99 -21.22
C GLY A 280 8.86 -5.96 -21.52
N ASN A 281 7.94 -6.09 -20.58
CA ASN A 281 6.75 -6.94 -20.66
C ASN A 281 5.49 -6.08 -20.46
N PHE A 282 4.36 -6.54 -21.01
CA PHE A 282 3.09 -5.90 -20.73
C PHE A 282 2.70 -6.08 -19.25
N VAL A 283 2.05 -5.07 -18.68
CA VAL A 283 1.47 -5.13 -17.33
C VAL A 283 0.05 -4.59 -17.36
N MET A 284 -0.82 -5.16 -16.52
CA MET A 284 -2.21 -4.69 -16.38
C MET A 284 -2.39 -3.98 -15.05
N ASN A 285 -2.93 -2.77 -15.06
CA ASN A 285 -3.39 -2.10 -13.86
C ASN A 285 -4.71 -2.73 -13.37
N ILE A 286 -4.69 -3.28 -12.14
CA ILE A 286 -5.83 -4.00 -11.56
C ILE A 286 -7.06 -3.08 -11.36
N ARG A 287 -6.83 -1.77 -11.15
CA ARG A 287 -7.90 -0.81 -10.82
C ARG A 287 -8.70 -0.35 -12.03
N ASN A 288 -8.14 -0.38 -13.24
CA ASN A 288 -8.85 0.11 -14.43
C ASN A 288 -8.70 -0.80 -15.65
N GLY A 289 -8.02 -1.94 -15.51
CA GLY A 289 -7.82 -2.90 -16.61
C GLY A 289 -6.88 -2.40 -17.70
N HIS A 290 -6.26 -1.23 -17.54
CA HIS A 290 -5.39 -0.67 -18.57
C HIS A 290 -4.09 -1.48 -18.69
N ILE A 291 -3.74 -1.88 -19.92
CA ILE A 291 -2.55 -2.66 -20.22
C ILE A 291 -1.54 -1.83 -21.02
N PHE A 292 -0.32 -1.75 -20.53
CA PHE A 292 0.74 -0.91 -21.10
C PHE A 292 2.12 -1.55 -20.91
N ASN A 293 3.18 -0.92 -21.43
CA ASN A 293 4.56 -1.38 -21.23
C ASN A 293 4.98 -1.14 -19.77
N GLY A 294 5.20 -2.23 -19.01
CA GLY A 294 5.53 -2.17 -17.60
C GLY A 294 7.01 -2.18 -17.28
N LYS A 295 7.89 -1.77 -18.20
CA LYS A 295 9.34 -1.71 -17.94
C LYS A 295 9.64 -0.94 -16.64
N GLY A 296 10.28 -1.61 -15.70
CA GLY A 296 10.67 -1.04 -14.40
C GLY A 296 9.57 -1.04 -13.33
N HIS A 297 8.39 -1.61 -13.61
CA HIS A 297 7.35 -1.80 -12.61
C HIS A 297 7.51 -3.15 -11.90
N ASP A 298 7.45 -3.10 -10.57
CA ASP A 298 7.20 -4.29 -9.77
C ASP A 298 5.70 -4.60 -9.82
N CYS A 299 5.35 -5.85 -10.11
CA CYS A 299 3.96 -6.26 -10.29
C CYS A 299 3.67 -7.54 -9.51
N TYR A 300 2.41 -7.76 -9.18
CA TYR A 300 1.95 -9.04 -8.67
C TYR A 300 2.02 -10.11 -9.76
N VAL A 301 2.23 -11.34 -9.32
CA VAL A 301 2.18 -12.54 -10.16
C VAL A 301 0.84 -13.21 -9.94
N ARG A 302 0.08 -13.40 -11.03
CA ARG A 302 -0.99 -14.39 -11.12
C ARG A 302 -0.55 -15.38 -12.18
N VAL A 303 -0.56 -16.67 -11.89
CA VAL A 303 -0.15 -17.69 -12.86
C VAL A 303 -1.36 -18.30 -13.54
N VAL A 304 -1.12 -18.81 -14.74
CA VAL A 304 -2.09 -19.54 -15.54
C VAL A 304 -1.44 -20.79 -16.10
N ARG A 305 -2.25 -21.84 -16.32
CA ARG A 305 -1.86 -23.08 -17.00
C ARG A 305 -2.95 -23.53 -17.96
N GLY A 306 -2.56 -24.41 -18.88
CA GLY A 306 -3.44 -24.93 -19.94
C GLY A 306 -3.30 -24.19 -21.26
N LEU A 307 -3.99 -24.72 -22.27
CA LEU A 307 -4.07 -24.14 -23.61
C LEU A 307 -5.39 -23.37 -23.72
N SER A 308 -5.32 -22.12 -24.13
CA SER A 308 -6.52 -21.33 -24.39
C SER A 308 -7.25 -21.90 -25.61
N ASN A 309 -8.59 -21.87 -25.58
CA ASN A 309 -9.42 -22.27 -26.72
C ASN A 309 -9.18 -21.41 -27.99
N SER A 310 -8.38 -20.34 -27.89
CA SER A 310 -8.00 -19.44 -28.98
C SER A 310 -6.68 -19.80 -29.68
N GLY A 311 -6.04 -20.94 -29.36
CA GLY A 311 -5.05 -21.56 -30.25
C GLY A 311 -3.73 -20.80 -30.45
N MET A 312 -3.23 -20.06 -29.46
CA MET A 312 -1.91 -19.43 -29.55
C MET A 312 -0.95 -20.06 -28.52
N GLN A 313 0.04 -20.79 -29.01
CA GLN A 313 1.09 -21.39 -28.20
C GLN A 313 1.90 -20.31 -27.46
N PRO A 314 2.22 -20.48 -26.17
CA PRO A 314 3.27 -19.68 -25.53
C PRO A 314 4.61 -20.01 -26.19
N ALA A 315 5.45 -19.00 -26.41
CA ALA A 315 6.82 -19.16 -26.90
C ALA A 315 7.55 -20.18 -26.01
N ALA A 316 7.94 -21.31 -26.60
CA ALA A 316 8.77 -22.28 -25.93
C ALA A 316 10.12 -21.62 -25.63
N PHE A 317 10.42 -21.41 -24.35
CA PHE A 317 11.79 -21.14 -23.93
C PHE A 317 12.58 -22.44 -24.06
N GLY A 318 13.11 -22.67 -25.25
CA GLY A 318 14.15 -23.67 -25.49
C GLY A 318 15.45 -23.18 -24.87
N LEU A 319 15.90 -23.84 -23.81
CA LEU A 319 17.28 -23.80 -23.38
C LEU A 319 18.09 -24.65 -24.39
N GLY A 320 18.91 -23.97 -25.18
CA GLY A 320 19.99 -24.53 -25.98
C GLY A 320 21.26 -23.74 -25.72
#